data_AF-A4STX4-F1
#
_entry.id   AF-A4STX4-F1
#
_cell.length_a   1.000
_cell.length_b   1.000
_cell.length_c   1.000
_cell.angle_alpha   90.00
_cell.angle_beta   90.00
_cell.angle_gamma   90.00
#
_symmetry.space_group_name_H-M   'P 1'
#
loop_
_entity.id
_entity.type
_entity.pdbx_description
1 polymer ?
#
loop_
_entity_poly.entity_id
_entity_poly.type
_entity_poly.pdbx_seq_one_letter_code
_entity_poly.pdbx_strand_id
1 'polypeptide(L)'
;MTEWHRELEAVLMALDDCQLECDGMTWAVSHLLKAAGIPHDCMSGMVRNEQTKDIVTPHYWIALNGGWVVDLRLRMWFGDHDEVPHGIFHSLSEPGFFYQGELVQQHQGMRLSRAVLDMMTDGKISHVKIPSLQSGEK
;
A
#
# COMPACT_ATOMS: atom_id res chain seq x y z
N MET A 1 -11.87 -9.50 -6.48
CA MET A 1 -11.90 -8.49 -5.41
C MET A 1 -13.15 -8.71 -4.56
N THR A 2 -12.98 -8.91 -3.26
CA THR A 2 -14.12 -9.09 -2.34
C THR A 2 -14.69 -7.73 -1.91
N GLU A 3 -15.82 -7.74 -1.19
CA GLU A 3 -16.41 -6.51 -0.66
C GLU A 3 -15.47 -5.81 0.34
N TRP A 4 -14.81 -6.57 1.22
CA TRP A 4 -13.85 -6.01 2.17
C TRP A 4 -12.68 -5.30 1.48
N HIS A 5 -12.15 -5.86 0.39
CA HIS A 5 -11.08 -5.20 -0.37
C HIS A 5 -11.54 -3.87 -0.99
N ARG A 6 -12.78 -3.81 -1.48
CA ARG A 6 -13.37 -2.57 -2.03
C ARG A 6 -13.57 -1.50 -0.96
N GLU A 7 -14.07 -1.90 0.21
CA GLU A 7 -14.24 -0.99 1.35
C GLU A 7 -12.88 -0.49 1.84
N LEU A 8 -11.89 -1.38 1.96
CA LEU A 8 -10.54 -1.02 2.38
C LEU A 8 -9.89 -0.05 1.39
N GLU A 9 -10.03 -0.30 0.09
CA GLU A 9 -9.55 0.60 -0.95
C GLU A 9 -10.19 1.98 -0.82
N ALA A 10 -11.53 2.03 -0.74
CA ALA A 10 -12.26 3.29 -0.64
C ALA A 10 -11.81 4.15 0.54
N VAL A 11 -11.53 3.56 1.70
CA VAL A 11 -11.06 4.32 2.88
C VAL A 11 -9.59 4.71 2.78
N LEU A 12 -8.74 3.89 2.16
CA LEU A 12 -7.32 4.22 1.98
C LEU A 12 -7.09 5.27 0.89
N MET A 13 -7.95 5.33 -0.12
CA MET A 13 -7.91 6.38 -1.16
C MET A 13 -8.06 7.80 -0.59
N ALA A 14 -8.58 7.95 0.63
CA ALA A 14 -8.57 9.25 1.33
C ALA A 14 -7.16 9.77 1.66
N LEU A 15 -6.12 8.93 1.55
CA LEU A 15 -4.73 9.31 1.71
C LEU A 15 -4.03 9.62 0.38
N ASP A 16 -4.66 9.34 -0.75
CA ASP A 16 -3.98 9.32 -2.05
C ASP A 16 -3.45 10.70 -2.48
N ASP A 17 -4.11 11.77 -2.07
CA ASP A 17 -3.71 13.16 -2.33
C ASP A 17 -2.64 13.69 -1.34
N CYS A 18 -2.26 12.92 -0.31
CA CYS A 18 -1.18 13.28 0.61
C CYS A 18 0.17 13.32 -0.13
N GLN A 19 1.01 14.32 0.11
CA GLN A 19 2.33 14.45 -0.54
C GLN A 19 3.36 13.52 0.13
N LEU A 20 3.11 12.21 0.06
CA LEU A 20 3.93 11.15 0.61
C LEU A 20 4.50 10.28 -0.49
N GLU A 21 5.79 10.00 -0.41
CA GLU A 21 6.47 9.00 -1.23
C GLU A 21 6.04 7.56 -0.83
N CYS A 22 6.49 6.57 -1.61
CA CYS A 22 6.11 5.17 -1.43
C CYS A 22 6.40 4.62 -0.02
N ASP A 23 7.51 5.00 0.62
CA ASP A 23 7.87 4.57 1.97
C ASP A 23 6.94 5.20 3.01
N GLY A 24 6.75 6.52 2.97
CA GLY A 24 5.86 7.25 3.88
C GLY A 24 4.40 6.76 3.79
N MET A 25 3.91 6.53 2.59
CA MET A 25 2.57 5.99 2.36
C MET A 25 2.43 4.56 2.91
N THR A 26 3.41 3.68 2.64
CA THR A 26 3.45 2.32 3.18
C THR A 26 3.39 2.34 4.71
N TRP A 27 4.09 3.27 5.36
CA TRP A 27 4.03 3.41 6.82
C TRP A 27 2.68 3.91 7.35
N ALA A 28 2.06 4.88 6.66
CA ALA A 28 0.74 5.37 7.03
C ALA A 28 -0.31 4.24 6.96
N VAL A 29 -0.31 3.48 5.86
CA VAL A 29 -1.21 2.34 5.67
C VAL A 29 -0.92 1.23 6.69
N SER A 30 0.35 0.86 6.88
CA SER A 30 0.74 -0.15 7.88
C SER A 30 0.28 0.23 9.30
N HIS A 31 0.41 1.50 9.67
CA HIS A 31 -0.06 1.98 10.96
C HIS A 31 -1.56 1.76 11.15
N LEU A 32 -2.36 2.09 10.13
CA LEU A 32 -3.81 1.92 10.15
C LEU A 32 -4.21 0.43 10.22
N LEU A 33 -3.62 -0.41 9.37
CA LEU A 33 -3.88 -1.85 9.37
C LEU A 33 -3.49 -2.51 10.70
N LYS A 34 -2.35 -2.12 11.26
CA LYS A 34 -1.89 -2.60 12.57
C LYS A 34 -2.84 -2.20 13.69
N ALA A 35 -3.31 -0.95 13.69
CA ALA A 35 -4.28 -0.48 14.68
C ALA A 35 -5.63 -1.23 14.60
N ALA A 36 -6.00 -1.70 13.41
CA ALA A 36 -7.19 -2.51 13.17
C ALA A 36 -6.97 -4.03 13.32
N GLY A 37 -5.75 -4.48 13.66
CA GLY A 37 -5.43 -5.89 13.83
C GLY A 37 -5.42 -6.70 12.53
N ILE A 38 -5.26 -6.05 11.38
CA ILE A 38 -5.19 -6.70 10.06
C ILE A 38 -3.76 -7.21 9.83
N PRO A 39 -3.54 -8.52 9.62
CA PRO A 39 -2.25 -9.06 9.24
C PRO A 39 -1.81 -8.52 7.88
N HIS A 40 -0.57 -8.03 7.81
CA HIS A 40 0.01 -7.49 6.60
C HIS A 40 1.53 -7.43 6.74
N ASP A 41 2.21 -7.38 5.61
CA ASP A 41 3.65 -7.24 5.51
C ASP A 41 4.01 -5.96 4.77
N CYS A 42 4.96 -5.19 5.32
CA CYS A 42 5.59 -4.10 4.59
C CYS A 42 6.71 -4.69 3.74
N MET A 43 6.69 -4.40 2.44
CA MET A 43 7.63 -4.92 1.47
C MET A 43 8.51 -3.80 0.92
N SER A 44 9.74 -4.13 0.58
CA SER A 44 10.66 -3.24 -0.15
C SER A 44 11.36 -4.02 -1.23
N GLY A 45 11.47 -3.44 -2.43
CA GLY A 45 12.13 -4.10 -3.54
C GLY A 45 12.00 -3.34 -4.84
N MET A 46 11.87 -4.07 -5.94
CA MET A 46 11.63 -3.49 -7.26
C MET A 46 10.23 -3.80 -7.77
N VAL A 47 9.74 -2.90 -8.62
CA VAL A 47 8.59 -3.15 -9.50
C VAL A 47 9.02 -2.91 -10.94
N ARG A 48 8.70 -3.85 -11.83
CA ARG A 48 8.98 -3.74 -13.26
C ARG A 48 7.69 -3.67 -14.06
N ASN A 49 7.61 -2.73 -15.00
CA ASN A 49 6.61 -2.76 -16.06
C ASN A 49 7.08 -3.74 -17.15
N GLU A 50 6.35 -4.84 -17.35
CA GLU A 50 6.73 -5.90 -18.29
C GLU A 50 6.58 -5.50 -19.76
N GLN A 51 5.81 -4.45 -20.07
CA GLN A 51 5.69 -3.92 -21.43
C GLN A 51 6.86 -3.00 -21.79
N THR A 52 7.17 -2.02 -20.94
CA THR A 52 8.22 -1.02 -21.22
C THR A 52 9.62 -1.46 -20.76
N LYS A 53 9.67 -2.43 -19.84
CA LYS A 53 10.88 -2.89 -19.12
C LYS A 53 11.47 -1.87 -18.14
N ASP A 54 10.75 -0.78 -17.87
CA ASP A 54 11.13 0.19 -16.84
C ASP A 54 11.05 -0.45 -15.44
N ILE A 55 11.96 -0.03 -14.56
CA ILE A 55 12.08 -0.56 -13.20
C ILE A 55 12.14 0.61 -12.23
N VAL A 56 11.34 0.54 -11.17
CA VAL A 56 11.48 1.38 -9.98
C VAL A 56 12.10 0.56 -8.84
N THR A 57 13.14 1.09 -8.20
CA THR A 57 13.76 0.50 -7.00
C THR A 57 14.59 1.55 -6.24
N PRO A 58 14.50 1.61 -4.89
CA PRO A 58 13.57 0.85 -4.05
C PRO A 58 12.14 1.38 -4.18
N HIS A 59 11.18 0.47 -4.17
CA HIS A 59 9.75 0.77 -4.05
C HIS A 59 9.19 0.05 -2.83
N TYR A 60 8.22 0.67 -2.17
CA TYR A 60 7.60 0.17 -0.94
C TYR A 60 6.11 -0.03 -1.15
N TRP A 61 5.59 -1.15 -0.65
CA TRP A 61 4.18 -1.51 -0.73
C TRP A 61 3.76 -2.37 0.46
N ILE A 62 2.46 -2.60 0.60
CA ILE A 62 1.93 -3.57 1.56
C ILE A 62 1.52 -4.85 0.84
N ALA A 63 1.96 -5.99 1.35
CA ALA A 63 1.42 -7.29 0.99
C ALA A 63 0.36 -7.71 2.03
N LEU A 64 -0.82 -8.05 1.54
CA LEU A 64 -1.92 -8.64 2.31
C LEU A 64 -1.98 -10.16 2.05
N ASN A 65 -2.71 -10.87 2.90
CA ASN A 65 -2.93 -12.30 2.72
C ASN A 65 -3.56 -12.62 1.35
N GLY A 66 -3.25 -13.80 0.82
CA GLY A 66 -3.87 -14.28 -0.41
C GLY A 66 -3.41 -13.56 -1.68
N GLY A 67 -2.23 -12.90 -1.68
CA GLY A 67 -1.63 -12.33 -2.89
C GLY A 67 -2.13 -10.93 -3.27
N TRP A 68 -2.82 -10.27 -2.33
CA TRP A 68 -3.29 -8.89 -2.45
C TRP A 68 -2.19 -7.89 -2.11
N VAL A 69 -2.20 -6.76 -2.82
CA VAL A 69 -1.21 -5.68 -2.72
C VAL A 69 -1.96 -4.39 -2.45
N VAL A 70 -1.40 -3.56 -1.57
CA VAL A 70 -1.80 -2.15 -1.43
C VAL A 70 -0.64 -1.29 -1.90
N ASP A 71 -0.88 -0.49 -2.94
CA ASP A 71 0.09 0.42 -3.51
C ASP A 71 -0.61 1.65 -4.09
N LEU A 72 -0.44 2.80 -3.42
CA LEU A 72 -1.01 4.09 -3.83
C LEU A 72 0.03 4.98 -4.52
N ARG A 73 1.23 4.45 -4.79
CA ARG A 73 2.40 5.27 -5.19
C ARG A 73 3.11 4.74 -6.41
N LEU A 74 2.74 3.56 -6.93
CA LEU A 74 3.26 3.05 -8.20
C LEU A 74 3.11 4.07 -9.35
N ARG A 75 1.95 4.74 -9.42
CA ARG A 75 1.65 5.77 -10.44
C ARG A 75 2.58 6.98 -10.42
N MET A 76 3.27 7.26 -9.31
CA MET A 76 4.27 8.33 -9.28
C MET A 76 5.45 8.07 -10.22
N TRP A 77 5.75 6.79 -10.48
CA TRP A 77 6.89 6.37 -11.28
C TRP A 77 6.52 6.02 -12.71
N PHE A 78 5.40 5.32 -12.90
CA PHE A 78 4.96 4.83 -14.21
C PHE A 78 3.89 5.69 -14.88
N GLY A 79 3.47 6.78 -14.23
CA GLY A 79 2.45 7.69 -14.72
C GLY A 79 1.04 7.33 -14.23
N ASP A 80 0.12 8.30 -14.35
CA ASP A 80 -1.28 8.18 -13.95
C ASP A 80 -2.14 7.63 -15.10
N HIS A 81 -1.85 6.39 -15.50
CA HIS A 81 -2.59 5.68 -16.53
C HIS A 81 -3.39 4.52 -15.92
N ASP A 82 -4.54 4.20 -16.51
CA ASP A 82 -5.46 3.18 -15.99
C ASP A 82 -4.83 1.78 -15.92
N GLU A 83 -3.87 1.48 -16.81
CA GLU A 83 -3.10 0.24 -16.80
C GLU A 83 -2.08 0.13 -15.66
N VAL A 84 -1.74 1.24 -14.99
CA VAL A 84 -0.82 1.22 -13.84
C VAL A 84 -1.64 0.93 -12.58
N PRO A 85 -1.37 -0.20 -11.88
CA PRO A 85 -2.08 -0.56 -10.67
C PRO A 85 -2.04 0.54 -9.61
N HIS A 86 -3.16 0.73 -8.92
CA HIS A 86 -3.32 1.76 -7.90
C HIS A 86 -4.37 1.33 -6.88
N GLY A 87 -4.15 1.65 -5.61
CA GLY A 87 -5.05 1.27 -4.53
C GLY A 87 -4.82 -0.18 -4.11
N ILE A 88 -5.84 -1.03 -4.23
CA ILE A 88 -5.79 -2.44 -3.79
C ILE A 88 -6.06 -3.37 -4.95
N PHE A 89 -5.11 -4.26 -5.23
CA PHE A 89 -5.25 -5.19 -6.35
C PHE A 89 -4.64 -6.54 -6.01
N HIS A 90 -5.08 -7.56 -6.75
CA HIS A 90 -4.48 -8.88 -6.65
C HIS A 90 -3.34 -8.96 -7.66
N SER A 91 -2.17 -9.42 -7.23
CA SER A 91 -0.97 -9.49 -8.09
C SER A 91 -1.21 -10.24 -9.41
N LEU A 92 -1.96 -11.35 -9.38
CA LEU A 92 -2.31 -12.11 -10.60
C LEU A 92 -3.29 -11.38 -11.55
N SER A 93 -3.98 -10.34 -11.09
CA SER A 93 -4.84 -9.52 -11.93
C SER A 93 -4.06 -8.47 -12.72
N GLU A 94 -2.80 -8.20 -12.34
CA GLU A 94 -1.95 -7.17 -12.92
C GLU A 94 -0.67 -7.78 -13.55
N PRO A 95 -0.78 -8.67 -14.56
CA PRO A 95 0.37 -9.39 -15.13
C PRO A 95 1.37 -8.46 -15.84
N GLY A 96 1.00 -7.21 -16.10
CA GLY A 96 1.89 -6.19 -16.66
C GLY A 96 2.92 -5.66 -15.65
N PHE A 97 2.77 -5.95 -14.35
CA PHE A 97 3.67 -5.46 -13.31
C PHE A 97 4.23 -6.59 -12.47
N PHE A 98 5.55 -6.70 -12.43
CA PHE A 98 6.26 -7.69 -11.64
C PHE A 98 6.85 -7.07 -10.38
N TYR A 99 6.35 -7.50 -9.22
CA TYR A 99 6.84 -7.10 -7.91
C TYR A 99 7.83 -8.15 -7.38
N GLN A 100 9.02 -7.70 -6.97
CA GLN A 100 10.00 -8.54 -6.29
C GLN A 100 10.63 -7.76 -5.14
N GLY A 101 10.47 -8.26 -3.92
CA GLY A 101 11.05 -7.61 -2.74
C GLY A 101 11.11 -8.53 -1.55
N GLU A 102 11.62 -7.97 -0.46
CA GLU A 102 11.77 -8.64 0.82
C GLU A 102 10.93 -7.94 1.88
N LEU A 103 10.61 -8.69 2.94
CA LEU A 103 9.99 -8.12 4.13
C LEU A 103 10.89 -7.02 4.68
N VAL A 104 10.30 -5.87 4.96
CA VAL A 104 10.98 -4.82 5.70
C VAL A 104 11.08 -5.27 7.15
N GLN A 105 12.18 -5.93 7.50
CA GLN A 105 12.46 -6.35 8.87
C GLN A 105 12.55 -5.11 9.77
N GLN A 106 11.96 -5.22 10.97
CA GLN A 106 11.84 -4.16 11.97
C GLN A 106 12.98 -3.12 11.92
N HIS A 107 12.68 -1.97 11.31
CA HIS A 107 13.34 -0.67 11.43
C HIS A 107 14.84 -0.65 11.77
N GLN A 108 15.70 -0.54 10.75
CA GLN A 108 16.94 0.24 10.88
C GLN A 108 16.69 1.75 10.60
N GLY A 109 15.55 2.31 11.01
CA GLY A 109 15.22 3.68 10.59
C GLY A 109 14.21 4.44 11.44
N MET A 110 12.92 4.24 11.23
CA MET A 110 11.92 5.10 11.86
C MET A 110 10.62 4.36 12.19
N ARG A 111 10.39 4.07 13.48
CA ARG A 111 9.02 3.87 13.98
C ARG A 111 8.38 5.25 14.05
N LEU A 112 7.70 5.66 12.98
CA LEU A 112 6.98 6.94 12.98
C LEU A 112 5.86 6.87 14.02
N SER A 113 5.82 7.86 14.91
CA SER A 113 4.73 7.98 15.88
C SER A 113 3.44 8.37 15.15
N ARG A 114 2.29 8.10 15.77
CA ARG A 114 0.99 8.55 15.21
C ARG A 114 0.96 10.06 14.97
N ALA A 115 1.56 10.86 15.86
CA ALA A 115 1.61 12.31 15.69
C ALA A 115 2.44 12.74 14.45
N VAL A 116 3.52 12.02 14.15
CA VAL A 116 4.33 12.28 12.94
C VAL A 116 3.55 11.88 11.69
N LEU A 117 2.90 10.71 11.70
CA LEU A 117 2.05 10.28 10.58
C LEU A 117 0.86 11.21 10.34
N ASP A 118 0.27 11.75 11.41
CA ASP A 118 -0.81 12.73 11.33
C ASP A 118 -0.33 14.02 10.66
N MET A 119 0.83 14.54 11.07
CA MET A 119 1.45 15.70 10.42
C MET A 119 1.80 15.45 8.95
N MET A 120 2.35 14.27 8.64
CA MET A 120 2.71 13.85 7.28
C MET A 120 1.51 13.67 6.34
N THR A 121 0.31 13.48 6.90
CA THR A 121 -0.93 13.29 6.15
C THR A 121 -1.89 14.47 6.26
N ASP A 122 -1.41 15.62 6.76
CA ASP A 122 -2.25 16.80 7.06
C ASP A 122 -3.51 16.47 7.88
N GLY A 123 -3.38 15.52 8.81
CA GLY A 123 -4.46 15.05 9.69
C GLY A 123 -5.40 13.99 9.08
N LYS A 124 -5.28 13.70 7.77
CA LYS A 124 -6.20 12.77 7.07
C LYS A 124 -6.18 11.36 7.64
N ILE A 125 -5.02 10.87 8.08
CA ILE A 125 -4.89 9.54 8.69
C ILE A 125 -5.82 9.35 9.89
N SER A 126 -6.18 10.43 10.59
CA SER A 126 -7.09 10.37 11.75
C SER A 126 -8.55 10.21 11.40
N HIS A 127 -8.92 10.40 10.13
CA HIS A 127 -10.27 10.20 9.63
C HIS A 127 -10.47 8.86 8.92
N VAL A 128 -9.39 8.14 8.63
CA VAL A 128 -9.45 6.81 8.00
C VAL A 128 -9.84 5.74 9.02
N LYS A 129 -10.86 4.95 8.70
CA LYS A 129 -11.34 3.83 9.51
C LYS A 129 -11.25 2.54 8.69
N ILE A 130 -10.39 1.62 9.13
CA ILE A 130 -10.19 0.34 8.46
C ILE A 130 -11.40 -0.59 8.70
N PRO A 131 -12.00 -1.17 7.66
CA PRO A 131 -13.07 -2.15 7.81
C PRO A 131 -12.55 -3.43 8.47
N SER A 132 -13.36 -4.03 9.34
CA SER A 132 -13.02 -5.30 9.99
C SER A 132 -13.05 -6.47 8.99
N LEU A 133 -12.06 -7.36 9.06
CA LEU A 133 -12.07 -8.65 8.36
C LEU A 133 -13.28 -9.49 8.84
N GLN A 134 -14.22 -9.79 7.94
CA GLN A 134 -15.35 -10.66 8.27
C GLN A 134 -14.88 -12.11 8.37
N SER A 135 -15.47 -12.88 9.28
CA SER A 135 -15.04 -14.25 9.62
C SER A 135 -15.13 -15.31 8.50
N GLY A 136 -15.57 -14.92 7.29
CA GLY A 136 -15.66 -15.79 6.11
C GLY A 136 -14.56 -15.58 5.05
N GLU A 137 -13.65 -14.62 5.23
CA GLU A 137 -12.61 -14.26 4.24
C GLU A 137 -11.19 -14.69 4.67
N LYS A 138 -11.09 -15.73 5.52
CA LYS A 138 -9.82 -16.29 5.98
C LYS A 138 -9.18 -17.25 4.97
#